data_AF-A0A951LZA0-F1
#
_entry.id   AF-A0A951LZA0-F1
#
_cell.length_a   1.000
_cell.length_b   1.000
_cell.length_c   1.000
_cell.angle_alpha   90.00
_cell.angle_beta   90.00
_cell.angle_gamma   90.00
#
_symmetry.space_group_name_H-M   'P 1'
#
loop_
_entity.id
_entity.type
_entity.pdbx_description
1 polymer ?
#
loop_
_entity_poly.entity_id
_entity_poly.type
_entity_poly.pdbx_seq_one_letter_code
_entity_poly.pdbx_strand_id
1 'polypeptide(L)'
;MSAPLPQENRETTTDLDQLCINTIRTLSLDAVQKAESGHPGLPLGCAPLAYVLWTRFLRHHPKSPKWANRDRFLLSAGHGSMLIYSLLHLTGYDLSLDDIKNFRQFGSRTPGHPENVLTPGVEITTGPLGQGFANGVGMAMGAAHLA
;
A
#
# COMPACT_ATOMS: atom_id res chain seq x y z
N MET A 1 -7.62 42.92 -11.41
CA MET A 1 -6.22 42.45 -11.39
C MET A 1 -6.13 41.28 -10.41
N SER A 2 -6.23 40.07 -10.92
CA SER A 2 -6.09 38.84 -10.12
C SER A 2 -4.62 38.66 -9.76
N ALA A 3 -4.33 38.50 -8.48
CA ALA A 3 -2.98 38.17 -8.02
C ALA A 3 -2.50 36.87 -8.70
N PRO A 4 -1.21 36.75 -9.07
CA PRO A 4 -0.67 35.51 -9.62
C PRO A 4 -0.81 34.41 -8.57
N LEU A 5 -1.26 33.22 -9.00
CA LEU A 5 -1.24 32.03 -8.17
C LEU A 5 0.19 31.73 -7.72
N PRO A 6 0.41 31.24 -6.48
CA PRO A 6 1.74 30.84 -6.04
C PRO A 6 2.29 29.80 -7.01
N GLN A 7 3.52 29.99 -7.48
CA GLN A 7 4.22 28.97 -8.25
C GLN A 7 4.43 27.76 -7.34
N GLU A 8 3.71 26.67 -7.58
CA GLU A 8 3.99 25.37 -6.98
C GLU A 8 5.43 24.99 -7.35
N ASN A 9 6.31 24.92 -6.35
CA ASN A 9 7.54 24.16 -6.46
C ASN A 9 7.16 22.68 -6.65
N ARG A 10 6.94 22.28 -7.90
CA ARG A 10 6.83 20.86 -8.26
C ARG A 10 8.21 20.27 -8.07
N GLU A 11 8.44 19.64 -6.92
CA GLU A 11 9.57 18.74 -6.77
C GLU A 11 9.55 17.76 -7.94
N THR A 12 10.54 17.88 -8.83
CA THR A 12 10.71 16.98 -9.95
C THR A 12 10.98 15.59 -9.42
N THR A 13 10.20 14.60 -9.88
CA THR A 13 10.46 13.17 -9.63
C THR A 13 11.93 12.87 -9.91
N THR A 14 12.65 12.44 -8.88
CA THR A 14 14.08 12.11 -9.04
C THR A 14 14.25 10.76 -9.75
N ASP A 15 15.46 10.49 -10.25
CA ASP A 15 15.78 9.17 -10.81
C ASP A 15 15.58 8.05 -9.76
N LEU A 16 15.88 8.34 -8.48
CA LEU A 16 15.65 7.41 -7.38
C LEU A 16 14.16 7.19 -7.12
N ASP A 17 13.34 8.25 -7.18
CA ASP A 17 11.89 8.13 -7.05
C ASP A 17 11.33 7.22 -8.16
N GLN A 18 11.78 7.45 -9.39
CA GLN A 18 11.36 6.67 -10.54
C GLN A 18 11.82 5.20 -10.43
N LEU A 19 13.02 4.95 -9.90
CA LEU A 19 13.50 3.61 -9.58
C LEU A 19 12.63 2.95 -8.53
N CYS A 20 12.32 3.61 -7.41
CA CYS A 20 11.45 3.08 -6.36
C CYS A 20 10.06 2.70 -6.91
N ILE A 21 9.46 3.58 -7.72
CA ILE A 21 8.18 3.34 -8.39
C ILE A 21 8.28 2.09 -9.26
N ASN A 22 9.34 1.97 -10.05
CA ASN A 22 9.54 0.81 -10.92
C ASN A 22 9.83 -0.46 -10.11
N THR A 23 10.49 -0.39 -8.96
CA THR A 23 10.66 -1.52 -8.05
C THR A 23 9.32 -2.04 -7.53
N ILE A 24 8.38 -1.15 -7.17
CA ILE A 24 7.02 -1.56 -6.78
C ILE A 24 6.33 -2.29 -7.94
N ARG A 25 6.48 -1.77 -9.17
CA ARG A 25 5.91 -2.37 -10.38
C ARG A 25 6.49 -3.76 -10.64
N THR A 26 7.81 -3.90 -10.63
CA THR A 26 8.48 -5.16 -10.98
C THR A 26 8.30 -6.21 -9.89
N LEU A 27 8.37 -5.86 -8.60
CA LEU A 27 8.04 -6.80 -7.51
C LEU A 27 6.61 -7.34 -7.65
N SER A 28 5.65 -6.46 -7.97
CA SER A 28 4.27 -6.86 -8.16
C SER A 28 4.09 -7.77 -9.37
N LEU A 29 4.74 -7.44 -10.49
CA LEU A 29 4.72 -8.25 -11.72
C LEU A 29 5.34 -9.64 -11.49
N ASP A 30 6.54 -9.69 -10.94
CA ASP A 30 7.30 -10.92 -10.78
C ASP A 30 6.62 -11.88 -9.80
N ALA A 31 6.03 -11.36 -8.71
CA ALA A 31 5.28 -12.19 -7.77
C ALA A 31 3.99 -12.75 -8.40
N VAL A 32 3.23 -11.93 -9.13
CA VAL A 32 2.05 -12.39 -9.88
C VAL A 32 2.43 -13.45 -10.91
N GLN A 33 3.53 -13.23 -11.63
CA GLN A 33 4.04 -14.15 -12.64
C GLN A 33 4.49 -15.47 -12.02
N LYS A 34 5.25 -15.43 -10.92
CA LYS A 34 5.69 -16.63 -10.18
C LYS A 34 4.53 -17.43 -9.61
N ALA A 35 3.48 -16.74 -9.14
CA ALA A 35 2.29 -17.38 -8.60
C ALA A 35 1.34 -17.90 -9.69
N GLU A 36 1.58 -17.57 -10.97
CA GLU A 36 0.69 -17.80 -12.10
C GLU A 36 -0.76 -17.31 -11.83
N SER A 37 -0.88 -16.29 -10.98
CA SER A 37 -2.15 -15.86 -10.41
C SER A 37 -2.03 -14.47 -9.81
N GLY A 38 -2.96 -13.57 -10.12
CA GLY A 38 -3.04 -12.24 -9.49
C GLY A 38 -3.47 -11.13 -10.45
N HIS A 39 -3.38 -9.88 -9.98
CA HIS A 39 -3.83 -8.70 -10.70
C HIS A 39 -2.69 -7.68 -10.83
N PRO A 40 -1.96 -7.68 -11.95
CA PRO A 40 -0.81 -6.79 -12.13
C PRO A 40 -1.21 -5.35 -12.51
N GLY A 41 -2.39 -5.16 -13.13
CA GLY A 41 -2.79 -3.87 -13.69
C GLY A 41 -2.85 -2.73 -12.68
N LEU A 42 -3.52 -2.94 -11.53
CA LEU A 42 -3.61 -1.92 -10.49
C LEU A 42 -2.23 -1.58 -9.89
N PRO A 43 -1.39 -2.54 -9.45
CA PRO A 43 -0.03 -2.22 -9.02
C PRO A 43 0.79 -1.42 -10.03
N LEU A 44 0.67 -1.73 -11.33
CA LEU A 44 1.39 -0.99 -12.38
C LEU A 44 0.95 0.47 -12.50
N GLY A 45 -0.36 0.69 -12.53
CA GLY A 45 -0.95 2.02 -12.69
C GLY A 45 -0.83 2.89 -11.42
N CYS A 46 -0.99 2.29 -10.25
CA CYS A 46 -1.06 3.01 -8.98
C CYS A 46 0.28 3.08 -8.23
N ALA A 47 1.37 2.45 -8.70
CA ALA A 47 2.68 2.55 -8.07
C ALA A 47 3.16 4.00 -7.81
N PRO A 48 3.02 4.97 -8.75
CA PRO A 48 3.40 6.36 -8.49
C PRO A 48 2.59 6.99 -7.35
N LEU A 49 1.26 6.81 -7.36
CA LEU A 49 0.36 7.31 -6.33
C LEU A 49 0.74 6.73 -4.96
N ALA A 50 0.91 5.42 -4.90
CA ALA A 50 1.21 4.73 -3.65
C ALA A 50 2.59 5.09 -3.11
N TYR A 51 3.59 5.22 -3.98
CA TYR A 51 4.92 5.68 -3.62
C TYR A 51 4.86 7.06 -2.96
N VAL A 52 4.21 8.04 -3.60
CA VAL A 52 4.09 9.40 -3.05
C VAL A 52 3.37 9.37 -1.70
N LEU A 53 2.23 8.68 -1.61
CA LEU A 53 1.44 8.60 -0.38
C LEU A 53 2.26 8.01 0.78
N TRP A 54 2.91 6.86 0.55
CA TRP A 54 3.63 6.13 1.60
C TRP A 54 4.95 6.77 2.01
N THR A 55 5.64 7.45 1.09
CA THR A 55 6.97 8.01 1.39
C THR A 55 6.95 9.47 1.83
N ARG A 56 5.91 10.24 1.45
CA ARG A 56 5.86 11.69 1.70
C ARG A 56 4.78 12.12 2.68
N PHE A 57 3.66 11.39 2.76
CA PHE A 57 2.48 11.85 3.51
C PHE A 57 2.09 10.95 4.68
N LEU A 58 2.20 9.63 4.52
CA LEU A 58 1.71 8.68 5.52
C LEU A 58 2.61 8.69 6.77
N ARG A 59 2.06 9.03 7.94
CA ARG A 59 2.77 8.89 9.22
C ARG A 59 2.60 7.48 9.73
N HIS A 60 3.62 6.65 9.52
CA HIS A 60 3.61 5.25 9.92
C HIS A 60 4.97 4.83 10.48
N HIS A 61 5.00 3.75 11.26
CA HIS A 61 6.21 3.22 11.85
C HIS A 61 6.28 1.69 11.63
N PRO A 62 7.03 1.22 10.62
CA PRO A 62 7.10 -0.20 10.23
C PRO A 62 7.51 -1.14 11.38
N LYS A 63 8.37 -0.67 12.30
CA LYS A 63 8.78 -1.43 13.50
C LYS A 63 7.76 -1.38 14.66
N SER A 64 6.73 -0.55 14.57
CA SER A 64 5.60 -0.50 15.51
C SER A 64 4.29 -0.33 14.73
N PRO A 65 3.88 -1.33 13.94
CA PRO A 65 2.73 -1.23 13.04
C PRO A 65 1.41 -1.08 13.80
N LYS A 66 1.39 -1.31 15.12
CA LYS A 66 0.24 -1.13 16.01
C LYS A 66 0.23 0.21 16.76
N TRP A 67 1.13 1.15 16.44
CA TRP A 67 1.13 2.48 17.03
C TRP A 67 -0.26 3.14 16.88
N ALA A 68 -0.85 3.55 18.01
CA ALA A 68 -2.24 3.98 18.07
C ALA A 68 -2.54 5.19 17.17
N ASN A 69 -1.65 6.18 17.12
CA ASN A 69 -1.87 7.45 16.40
C ASN A 69 -1.22 7.52 15.01
N ARG A 70 -0.88 6.37 14.40
CA ARG A 70 -0.42 6.31 13.01
C ARG A 70 -1.54 6.68 12.03
N ASP A 71 -1.21 7.09 10.82
CA ASP A 71 -2.19 7.18 9.74
C ASP A 71 -2.61 5.76 9.29
N ARG A 72 -3.88 5.58 8.92
CA ARG A 72 -4.44 4.28 8.52
C ARG A 72 -4.54 4.21 7.01
N PHE A 73 -3.88 3.22 6.40
CA PHE A 73 -3.97 2.97 4.95
C PHE A 73 -4.84 1.75 4.67
N LEU A 74 -5.88 1.92 3.85
CA LEU A 74 -6.82 0.87 3.48
C LEU A 74 -6.84 0.70 1.96
N LEU A 75 -6.41 -0.47 1.47
CA LEU A 75 -6.53 -0.81 0.06
C LEU A 75 -7.93 -1.39 -0.22
N SER A 76 -8.90 -0.51 -0.49
CA SER A 76 -10.29 -0.92 -0.78
C SER A 76 -10.41 -1.81 -2.02
N ALA A 77 -9.62 -1.51 -3.06
CA ALA A 77 -9.46 -2.36 -4.23
C ALA A 77 -8.51 -3.54 -3.92
N GLY A 78 -8.96 -4.45 -3.04
CA GLY A 78 -8.13 -5.52 -2.48
C GLY A 78 -7.50 -6.47 -3.50
N HIS A 79 -8.03 -6.54 -4.72
CA HIS A 79 -7.45 -7.36 -5.79
C HIS A 79 -6.03 -6.91 -6.16
N GLY A 80 -5.69 -5.63 -5.94
CA GLY A 80 -4.34 -5.07 -6.10
C GLY A 80 -3.38 -5.40 -4.96
N SER A 81 -3.55 -6.53 -4.28
CA SER A 81 -2.82 -6.94 -3.07
C SER A 81 -1.29 -6.87 -3.18
N MET A 82 -0.73 -7.20 -4.35
CA MET A 82 0.72 -7.08 -4.56
C MET A 82 1.25 -5.64 -4.44
N LEU A 83 0.42 -4.62 -4.67
CA LEU A 83 0.81 -3.22 -4.42
C LEU A 83 1.10 -3.00 -2.92
N ILE A 84 0.17 -3.39 -2.05
CA ILE A 84 0.35 -3.19 -0.60
C ILE A 84 1.46 -4.09 -0.05
N TYR A 85 1.61 -5.32 -0.52
CA TYR A 85 2.71 -6.18 -0.08
C TYR A 85 4.08 -5.64 -0.49
N SER A 86 4.21 -5.12 -1.72
CA SER A 86 5.45 -4.48 -2.16
C SER A 86 5.79 -3.27 -1.29
N LEU A 87 4.80 -2.43 -0.95
CA LEU A 87 5.00 -1.26 -0.09
C LEU A 87 5.41 -1.67 1.33
N LEU A 88 4.73 -2.67 1.92
CA LEU A 88 5.06 -3.18 3.25
C LEU A 88 6.49 -3.72 3.30
N HIS A 89 6.89 -4.52 2.31
CA HIS A 89 8.24 -5.03 2.18
C HIS A 89 9.27 -3.90 2.06
N LEU A 90 9.08 -3.00 1.10
CA LEU A 90 10.05 -1.93 0.79
C LEU A 90 10.16 -0.89 1.90
N THR A 91 9.11 -0.67 2.68
CA THR A 91 9.14 0.27 3.81
C THR A 91 9.61 -0.38 5.11
N GLY A 92 9.92 -1.68 5.11
CA GLY A 92 10.53 -2.35 6.25
C GLY A 92 9.55 -2.84 7.32
N TYR A 93 8.31 -3.14 6.93
CA TYR A 93 7.43 -3.97 7.78
C TYR A 93 8.00 -5.38 7.87
N ASP A 94 7.51 -6.16 8.83
CA ASP A 94 7.81 -7.59 8.92
C ASP A 94 7.11 -8.38 7.80
N LEU A 95 7.59 -8.19 6.58
CA LEU A 95 7.20 -8.89 5.36
C LEU A 95 8.44 -9.01 4.47
N SER A 96 8.99 -10.22 4.40
CA SER A 96 10.26 -10.49 3.72
C SER A 96 10.10 -10.60 2.21
N LEU A 97 11.22 -10.58 1.48
CA LEU A 97 11.22 -10.88 0.05
C LEU A 97 10.76 -12.31 -0.23
N ASP A 98 10.99 -13.26 0.68
CA ASP A 98 10.52 -14.63 0.53
C ASP A 98 9.01 -14.74 0.72
N ASP A 99 8.41 -13.90 1.57
CA ASP A 99 6.95 -13.76 1.65
C ASP A 99 6.38 -13.26 0.32
N ILE A 100 7.04 -12.28 -0.32
CA ILE A 100 6.65 -11.79 -1.66
C ILE A 100 6.75 -12.91 -2.70
N LYS A 101 7.84 -13.68 -2.70
CA LYS A 101 7.99 -14.85 -3.60
C LYS A 101 6.91 -15.90 -3.35
N ASN A 102 6.39 -16.02 -2.13
CA ASN A 102 5.33 -16.96 -1.77
C ASN A 102 3.91 -16.37 -1.94
N PHE A 103 3.75 -15.30 -2.71
CA PHE A 103 2.44 -14.75 -3.05
C PHE A 103 1.45 -15.82 -3.51
N ARG A 104 0.25 -15.80 -2.92
CA ARG A 104 -0.87 -16.75 -3.18
C ARG A 104 -0.55 -18.22 -2.93
N GLN A 105 0.56 -18.55 -2.26
CA GLN A 105 0.87 -19.91 -1.89
C GLN A 105 0.19 -20.29 -0.57
N PHE A 106 -0.03 -21.58 -0.36
CA PHE A 106 -0.65 -22.10 0.85
C PHE A 106 0.17 -21.71 2.10
N GLY A 107 -0.50 -21.16 3.11
CA GLY A 107 0.12 -20.72 4.36
C GLY A 107 1.00 -19.46 4.24
N SER A 108 1.04 -18.81 3.08
CA SER A 108 1.81 -17.58 2.90
C SER A 108 1.21 -16.39 3.67
N ARG A 109 2.07 -15.43 4.02
CA ARG A 109 1.67 -14.13 4.60
C ARG A 109 1.26 -13.11 3.54
N THR A 110 1.14 -13.55 2.28
CA THR A 110 0.81 -12.73 1.11
C THR A 110 -0.36 -13.39 0.33
N PRO A 111 -1.54 -13.53 0.96
CA PRO A 111 -2.72 -14.12 0.32
C PRO A 111 -3.22 -13.28 -0.87
N GLY A 112 -4.10 -13.86 -1.69
CA GLY A 112 -4.54 -13.24 -2.94
C GLY A 112 -5.27 -11.90 -2.80
N HIS A 113 -5.87 -11.65 -1.64
CA HIS A 113 -6.39 -10.36 -1.18
C HIS A 113 -5.83 -10.08 0.23
N PRO A 114 -5.71 -8.81 0.67
CA PRO A 114 -5.13 -8.49 1.99
C PRO A 114 -5.96 -9.09 3.13
N GLU A 115 -5.28 -9.69 4.10
CA GLU A 115 -5.89 -10.22 5.32
C GLU A 115 -5.19 -9.65 6.56
N ASN A 116 -5.95 -8.97 7.43
CA ASN A 116 -5.37 -8.19 8.54
C ASN A 116 -4.78 -9.03 9.68
N VAL A 117 -5.17 -10.30 9.78
CA VAL A 117 -4.63 -11.23 10.80
C VAL A 117 -3.31 -11.85 10.34
N LEU A 118 -3.12 -12.01 9.04
CA LEU A 118 -1.97 -12.74 8.47
C LEU A 118 -0.78 -11.83 8.18
N THR A 119 -1.03 -10.62 7.69
CA THR A 119 0.02 -9.75 7.14
C THR A 119 0.20 -8.50 8.01
N PRO A 120 1.35 -8.30 8.68
CA PRO A 120 1.60 -7.08 9.44
C PRO A 120 1.52 -5.83 8.57
N GLY A 121 0.84 -4.81 9.07
CA GLY A 121 0.62 -3.55 8.36
C GLY A 121 -0.59 -3.54 7.43
N VAL A 122 -1.28 -4.66 7.23
CA VAL A 122 -2.62 -4.68 6.64
C VAL A 122 -3.63 -4.30 7.71
N GLU A 123 -4.30 -3.16 7.55
CA GLU A 123 -5.25 -2.63 8.55
C GLU A 123 -6.55 -3.46 8.61
N ILE A 124 -7.08 -3.85 7.46
CA ILE A 124 -8.34 -4.59 7.32
C ILE A 124 -8.25 -5.63 6.21
N THR A 125 -9.04 -6.69 6.34
CA THR A 125 -9.27 -7.62 5.25
C THR A 125 -10.13 -6.95 4.17
N THR A 126 -9.65 -6.94 2.93
CA THR A 126 -10.41 -6.44 1.77
C THR A 126 -10.47 -7.50 0.68
N GLY A 127 -11.29 -7.26 -0.34
CA GLY A 127 -11.58 -8.24 -1.40
C GLY A 127 -13.01 -8.06 -1.91
N PRO A 128 -14.02 -8.20 -1.02
CA PRO A 128 -15.38 -7.75 -1.31
C PRO A 128 -15.39 -6.23 -1.55
N LEU A 129 -15.62 -5.83 -2.79
CA LEU A 129 -15.57 -4.42 -3.20
C LEU A 129 -16.57 -3.56 -2.40
N GLY A 130 -16.18 -2.31 -2.14
CA GLY A 130 -16.95 -1.34 -1.35
C GLY A 130 -16.70 -1.42 0.15
N GLN A 131 -16.47 -2.61 0.71
CA GLN A 131 -16.31 -2.78 2.16
C GLN A 131 -15.06 -2.07 2.70
N GLY A 132 -13.95 -2.06 1.97
CA GLY A 132 -12.75 -1.37 2.42
C GLY A 132 -12.94 0.15 2.55
N PHE A 133 -13.70 0.75 1.63
CA PHE A 133 -14.05 2.16 1.69
C PHE A 133 -15.00 2.46 2.86
N ALA A 134 -16.05 1.65 3.03
CA ALA A 134 -17.00 1.80 4.14
C ALA A 134 -16.32 1.68 5.52
N ASN A 135 -15.39 0.74 5.68
CA ASN A 135 -14.57 0.62 6.89
C ASN A 135 -13.68 1.86 7.11
N GLY A 136 -13.14 2.44 6.03
CA GLY A 136 -12.36 3.69 6.12
C GLY A 136 -13.17 4.87 6.66
N VAL A 137 -14.45 4.99 6.27
CA VAL A 137 -15.37 5.96 6.85
C VAL A 137 -15.53 5.73 8.35
N GLY A 138 -15.75 4.48 8.77
CA GLY A 138 -15.84 4.12 10.19
C GLY A 138 -14.56 4.43 10.98
N MET A 139 -13.39 4.16 10.41
CA MET A 139 -12.10 4.50 11.04
C MET A 139 -11.93 6.02 11.21
N ALA A 140 -12.33 6.81 10.21
CA ALA A 140 -12.29 8.26 10.29
C ALA A 140 -13.25 8.81 11.38
N MET A 141 -14.47 8.25 11.47
CA MET A 141 -15.41 8.58 12.54
C MET A 141 -14.85 8.23 13.92
N GLY A 142 -14.22 7.06 14.07
CA GLY A 142 -13.58 6.64 15.31
C GLY A 142 -12.44 7.57 15.72
N ALA A 143 -11.60 7.98 14.77
CA ALA A 143 -10.54 8.95 15.02
C ALA A 143 -11.09 10.31 15.47
N ALA A 144 -12.14 10.82 14.80
CA ALA A 144 -12.78 12.09 15.15
C ALA A 144 -13.45 12.06 16.53
N HIS A 145 -14.00 10.91 16.94
CA HIS A 145 -14.63 10.77 18.25
C HIS A 145 -13.62 10.72 19.41
N LEU A 146 -12.41 10.20 19.17
CA LEU A 146 -11.35 10.06 20.16
C LEU A 146 -10.42 11.29 20.26
N ALA A 147 -10.59 12.27 19.36
CA ALA A 147 -9.75 13.46 19.24
C ALA A 147 -10.11 14.57 20.25
#